data_AF-A0A0S8A5H0-F1
#
_entry.id   AF-A0A0S8A5H0-F1
#
_cell.length_a   1.000
_cell.length_b   1.000
_cell.length_c   1.000
_cell.angle_alpha   90.00
_cell.angle_beta   90.00
_cell.angle_gamma   90.00
#
_symmetry.space_group_name_H-M   'P 1'
#
loop_
_entity.id
_entity.type
_entity.pdbx_description
1 polymer ?
#
loop_
_entity_poly.entity_id
_entity_poly.type
_entity_poly.pdbx_seq_one_letter_code
_entity_poly.pdbx_strand_id
1 'polypeptide(L)'
;MFASAALLIAAVLGDRILSSYQIPIPVLALSAGIILFLVALQNIMQQFTLHTDVTTTSVPAPSVKSAMTPLAFPTIVTPYGIAALVVFLSVSADLQTQLMIGAIVLVIMLLNLVIMLTANKMLPVLGVVLPILGAVIGIVQVALGLQIINNSLKALGIL
;
A
#
# COMPACT_ATOMS: atom_id res chain seq x y z
N MET A 1 4.99 15.40 3.20
CA MET A 1 5.83 16.32 3.99
C MET A 1 6.58 15.56 5.08
N PHE A 2 5.93 15.09 6.17
CA PHE A 2 6.61 14.30 7.22
C PHE A 2 7.22 12.98 6.71
N ALA A 3 6.49 12.20 5.92
CA ALA A 3 7.01 10.96 5.33
C ALA A 3 8.21 11.21 4.41
N SER A 4 8.14 12.27 3.58
CA SER A 4 9.22 12.68 2.69
C SER A 4 10.47 13.10 3.47
N ALA A 5 10.30 13.89 4.53
CA ALA A 5 11.39 14.29 5.42
C ALA A 5 11.99 13.09 6.17
N ALA A 6 11.15 12.19 6.67
CA ALA A 6 11.60 10.96 7.33
C ALA A 6 12.41 10.07 6.37
N LEU A 7 11.96 9.90 5.12
CA LEU A 7 12.70 9.16 4.10
C LEU A 7 14.04 9.81 3.76
N LEU A 8 14.08 11.14 3.63
CA LEU A 8 15.33 11.85 3.39
C LEU A 8 16.31 11.68 4.55
N ILE A 9 15.83 11.80 5.80
CA ILE A 9 16.65 11.57 6.99
C ILE A 9 17.16 10.13 7.03
N ALA A 10 16.29 9.15 6.79
CA ALA A 10 16.66 7.74 6.77
C ALA A 10 17.69 7.42 5.67
N ALA A 11 17.54 8.00 4.48
CA ALA A 11 18.48 7.81 3.38
C ALA A 11 19.87 8.37 3.72
N VAL A 12 19.93 9.62 4.22
CA VAL A 12 21.21 10.27 4.58
C VAL A 12 21.87 9.56 5.76
N LEU A 13 21.10 9.18 6.78
CA LEU A 13 21.63 8.50 7.96
C LEU A 13 22.10 7.08 7.62
N GLY A 14 21.33 6.35 6.81
CA GLY A 14 21.67 5.02 6.34
C GLY A 14 23.00 5.04 5.58
N ASP A 15 23.14 5.91 4.59
CA ASP A 15 24.37 6.04 3.80
C ASP A 15 25.61 6.33 4.67
N ARG A 16 25.48 7.25 5.65
CA ARG A 16 26.57 7.59 6.57
C ARG A 16 26.97 6.44 7.50
N ILE A 17 26.01 5.70 8.04
CA ILE A 17 26.31 4.55 8.91
C ILE A 17 26.95 3.45 8.08
N LEU A 18 26.38 3.11 6.93
CA LEU A 18 26.87 2.02 6.08
C LEU A 18 28.28 2.27 5.56
N SER A 19 28.59 3.50 5.15
CA SER A 19 29.94 3.91 4.75
C SER A 19 30.94 3.88 5.91
N SER A 20 30.52 4.21 7.14
CA SER A 20 31.38 4.13 8.33
C SER A 20 31.75 2.69 8.71
N TYR A 21 30.89 1.71 8.43
CA TYR A 21 31.14 0.29 8.70
C TYR A 21 31.71 -0.46 7.49
N GLN A 22 31.97 0.24 6.37
CA GLN A 22 32.46 -0.33 5.10
C GLN A 22 31.65 -1.55 4.63
N ILE A 23 30.32 -1.53 4.83
CA ILE A 23 29.47 -2.66 4.46
C ILE A 23 29.36 -2.72 2.92
N PRO A 24 29.71 -3.84 2.27
CA PRO A 24 29.65 -3.95 0.82
C PRO A 24 28.21 -3.83 0.29
N ILE A 25 28.04 -3.16 -0.86
CA ILE A 25 26.73 -3.05 -1.54
C ILE A 25 26.05 -4.42 -1.76
N PRO A 26 26.76 -5.51 -2.15
CA PRO A 26 26.13 -6.82 -2.27
C PRO A 26 25.52 -7.34 -0.96
N VAL A 27 26.10 -7.02 0.19
CA VAL A 27 25.59 -7.42 1.52
C VAL A 27 24.33 -6.63 1.87
N LEU A 28 24.27 -5.34 1.58
CA LEU A 28 23.05 -4.54 1.72
C LEU A 28 21.91 -5.13 0.87
N ALA A 29 22.21 -5.41 -0.41
CA ALA A 29 21.24 -5.98 -1.33
C ALA A 29 20.77 -7.36 -0.83
N LEU A 30 21.66 -8.18 -0.26
CA LEU A 30 21.32 -9.46 0.34
C LEU A 30 20.33 -9.28 1.50
N SER A 31 20.59 -8.33 2.40
CA SER A 31 19.68 -7.99 3.51
C SER A 31 18.32 -7.51 3.01
N ALA A 32 18.29 -6.64 2.00
CA ALA A 32 17.04 -6.17 1.39
C ALA A 32 16.25 -7.33 0.75
N GLY A 33 16.92 -8.24 0.05
CA GLY A 33 16.32 -9.45 -0.52
C GLY A 33 15.70 -10.35 0.55
N ILE A 34 16.39 -10.57 1.67
CA ILE A 34 15.88 -11.34 2.82
C ILE A 34 14.64 -10.67 3.41
N ILE A 35 14.67 -9.35 3.65
CA ILE A 35 13.51 -8.62 4.19
C ILE A 35 12.31 -8.74 3.26
N LEU A 36 12.50 -8.49 1.95
CA LEU A 36 11.42 -8.59 0.97
C LEU A 36 10.83 -10.00 0.89
N PHE A 37 11.68 -11.02 0.91
CA PHE A 37 11.27 -12.42 0.95
C PHE A 37 10.44 -12.73 2.20
N LEU A 38 10.91 -12.33 3.39
CA LEU A 38 10.22 -12.58 4.65
C LEU A 38 8.87 -11.85 4.74
N VAL A 39 8.80 -10.60 4.30
CA VAL A 39 7.54 -9.84 4.25
C VAL A 39 6.56 -10.50 3.30
N ALA A 40 7.01 -10.93 2.12
CA ALA A 40 6.17 -11.63 1.16
C ALA A 40 5.65 -12.96 1.72
N LEU A 41 6.53 -13.74 2.36
CA LEU A 41 6.18 -15.01 2.98
C LEU A 41 5.18 -14.82 4.12
N GLN A 42 5.39 -13.82 4.98
CA GLN A 42 4.45 -13.47 6.04
C GLN A 42 3.07 -13.11 5.47
N ASN A 43 3.01 -12.28 4.43
CA ASN A 43 1.75 -11.88 3.79
C ASN A 43 1.00 -13.09 3.21
N ILE A 44 1.70 -14.01 2.54
CA ILE A 44 1.11 -15.23 2.00
C ILE A 44 0.59 -16.13 3.14
N MET A 45 1.36 -16.32 4.21
CA MET A 45 0.95 -17.14 5.35
C MET A 45 -0.28 -16.56 6.07
N GLN A 46 -0.35 -15.23 6.22
CA GLN A 46 -1.50 -14.54 6.80
C GLN A 46 -2.78 -14.73 5.96
N GLN A 47 -2.66 -14.83 4.64
CA GLN A 47 -3.80 -15.14 3.79
C GLN A 47 -4.41 -16.49 4.17
N PHE A 48 -3.61 -17.54 4.40
CA PHE A 48 -4.14 -18.85 4.78
C PHE A 48 -4.76 -18.87 6.20
N THR A 49 -4.21 -18.14 7.16
CA THR A 49 -4.78 -18.08 8.52
C THR A 49 -6.14 -17.37 8.55
N LEU A 50 -6.30 -16.30 7.75
CA LEU A 50 -7.56 -15.56 7.66
C LEU A 50 -8.70 -16.40 7.08
N HIS A 51 -8.41 -17.43 6.28
CA HIS A 51 -9.44 -18.31 5.70
C HIS A 51 -9.94 -19.38 6.69
N THR A 52 -9.14 -19.75 7.70
CA THR A 52 -9.53 -20.76 8.71
C THR A 52 -10.58 -20.19 9.68
N ASP A 53 -10.45 -18.93 10.10
CA ASP A 53 -11.41 -18.28 11.03
C ASP A 53 -12.80 -18.03 10.41
N VAL A 54 -12.92 -18.07 9.08
CA VAL A 54 -14.21 -17.89 8.37
C VAL A 54 -15.05 -19.16 8.33
N THR A 55 -14.50 -20.32 8.72
CA THR A 55 -15.23 -21.60 8.66
C THR A 55 -16.00 -21.95 9.94
N THR A 56 -15.86 -21.19 11.03
CA THR A 56 -16.60 -21.46 12.29
C THR A 56 -17.29 -20.25 12.91
N THR A 57 -17.32 -19.10 12.24
CA THR A 57 -17.94 -17.91 12.83
C THR A 57 -18.79 -17.21 11.80
N SER A 58 -20.10 -17.19 12.06
CA SER A 58 -21.03 -16.20 11.52
C SER A 58 -20.31 -14.87 11.31
N VAL A 59 -20.41 -14.31 10.10
CA VAL A 59 -20.04 -12.91 9.80
C VAL A 59 -20.36 -12.08 11.04
N PRO A 60 -19.36 -11.52 11.75
CA PRO A 60 -19.66 -10.72 12.92
C PRO A 60 -20.59 -9.61 12.43
N ALA A 61 -21.81 -9.56 12.97
CA ALA A 61 -22.71 -8.44 12.75
C ALA A 61 -21.88 -7.16 12.91
N PRO A 62 -21.97 -6.19 11.98
CA PRO A 62 -21.09 -5.04 11.96
C PRO A 62 -21.15 -4.37 13.33
N SER A 63 -20.12 -4.61 14.14
CA SER A 63 -20.11 -4.07 15.48
C SER A 63 -19.97 -2.56 15.36
N VAL A 64 -20.63 -1.82 16.24
CA VAL A 64 -20.61 -0.34 16.29
C VAL A 64 -19.18 0.22 16.33
N LYS A 65 -18.19 -0.61 16.72
CA LYS A 65 -16.76 -0.29 16.70
C LYS A 65 -16.15 -0.23 15.30
N SER A 66 -16.62 -1.05 14.35
CA SER A 66 -16.21 -0.96 12.94
C SER A 66 -16.77 0.28 12.25
N ALA A 67 -17.89 0.83 12.76
CA ALA A 67 -18.48 2.08 12.28
C ALA A 67 -17.71 3.34 12.72
N MET A 68 -16.74 3.21 13.64
CA MET A 68 -15.95 4.34 14.16
C MET A 68 -14.59 4.51 13.46
N THR A 69 -14.24 3.67 12.49
CA THR A 69 -12.99 3.85 11.74
C THR A 69 -13.25 4.85 10.60
N PRO A 70 -12.50 5.97 10.51
CA PRO A 70 -12.76 6.97 9.49
C PRO A 70 -12.40 6.42 8.11
N LEU A 71 -13.39 5.87 7.40
CA LEU A 71 -13.27 5.51 5.99
C LEU A 71 -12.99 6.75 5.12
N ALA A 72 -13.41 7.92 5.57
CA ALA A 72 -13.23 9.17 4.84
C ALA A 72 -11.74 9.59 4.77
N PHE A 73 -10.99 9.54 5.87
CA PHE A 73 -9.61 10.01 5.92
C PHE A 73 -8.71 9.02 6.68
N PRO A 74 -7.55 8.61 6.11
CA PRO A 74 -6.97 9.05 4.84
C PRO A 74 -7.42 8.20 3.62
N THR A 75 -8.37 7.28 3.78
CA THR A 75 -8.66 6.25 2.77
C THR A 75 -9.33 6.80 1.51
N ILE A 76 -10.41 7.59 1.63
CA ILE A 76 -11.09 8.20 0.47
C ILE A 76 -10.46 9.56 0.13
N VAL A 77 -10.25 10.40 1.14
CA VAL A 77 -9.63 11.71 1.02
C VAL A 77 -8.20 11.61 1.56
N THR A 78 -7.25 11.53 0.65
CA THR A 78 -5.82 11.47 1.01
C THR A 78 -5.27 12.88 1.28
N PRO A 79 -4.21 13.03 2.09
CA PRO A 79 -3.53 14.32 2.27
C PRO A 79 -3.08 14.95 0.95
N TYR A 80 -2.64 14.13 -0.01
CA TYR A 80 -2.23 14.57 -1.34
C TYR A 80 -3.41 15.04 -2.20
N GLY A 81 -4.57 14.37 -2.08
CA GLY A 81 -5.81 14.80 -2.75
C GLY A 81 -6.31 16.15 -2.27
N ILE A 82 -6.26 16.41 -0.95
CA ILE A 82 -6.59 17.73 -0.38
C ILE A 82 -5.62 18.79 -0.91
N ALA A 83 -4.31 18.50 -0.90
CA ALA A 83 -3.31 19.42 -1.41
C ALA A 83 -3.54 19.75 -2.90
N ALA A 84 -3.82 18.75 -3.73
CA ALA A 84 -4.12 18.93 -5.15
C ALA A 84 -5.36 19.81 -5.36
N LEU A 85 -6.45 19.57 -4.61
CA LEU A 85 -7.66 20.37 -4.69
C LEU A 85 -7.41 21.84 -4.32
N VAL A 86 -6.70 22.10 -3.22
CA VAL A 86 -6.34 23.47 -2.80
C VAL A 86 -5.48 24.15 -3.86
N VAL A 87 -4.48 23.45 -4.42
CA VAL A 87 -3.63 23.99 -5.48
C VAL A 87 -4.46 24.34 -6.72
N PHE A 88 -5.31 23.44 -7.20
CA PHE A 88 -6.15 23.70 -8.38
C PHE A 88 -7.11 24.87 -8.18
N LEU A 89 -7.72 24.99 -6.99
CA LEU A 89 -8.56 26.14 -6.66
C LEU A 89 -7.76 27.45 -6.51
N SER A 90 -6.52 27.37 -6.01
CA SER A 90 -5.66 28.55 -5.84
C SER A 90 -5.10 29.10 -7.17
N VAL A 91 -4.88 28.23 -8.15
CA VAL A 91 -4.36 28.60 -9.47
C VAL A 91 -5.48 28.99 -10.44
N SER A 92 -6.73 28.54 -10.20
CA SER A 92 -7.87 28.96 -11.01
C SER A 92 -8.21 30.43 -10.81
N ALA A 93 -8.14 31.22 -11.89
CA ALA A 93 -8.33 32.67 -11.85
C ALA A 93 -9.80 33.11 -11.88
N ASP A 94 -10.69 32.27 -12.40
CA ASP A 94 -12.11 32.57 -12.61
C ASP A 94 -13.04 31.59 -11.86
N LEU A 95 -14.22 32.09 -11.49
CA LEU A 95 -15.25 31.34 -10.76
C LEU A 95 -15.76 30.13 -11.56
N GLN A 96 -15.75 30.21 -12.89
CA GLN A 96 -16.18 29.11 -13.76
C GLN A 96 -15.26 27.90 -13.61
N THR A 97 -13.95 28.10 -13.60
CA THR A 97 -12.95 27.05 -13.42
C THR A 97 -13.04 26.44 -12.01
N GLN A 98 -13.25 27.26 -10.97
CA GLN A 98 -13.46 26.78 -9.60
C GLN A 98 -14.71 25.88 -9.49
N LEU A 99 -15.83 26.31 -10.09
CA LEU A 99 -17.07 25.52 -10.12
C LEU A 99 -16.89 24.21 -10.89
N MET A 100 -16.15 24.22 -11.99
CA MET A 100 -15.84 23.01 -12.75
C MET A 100 -15.02 22.02 -11.92
N ILE A 101 -13.98 22.48 -11.23
CA ILE A 101 -13.19 21.64 -10.31
C ILE A 101 -14.08 21.04 -9.22
N GLY A 102 -14.92 21.86 -8.59
CA GLY A 102 -15.88 21.40 -7.58
C GLY A 102 -16.86 20.35 -8.11
N ALA A 103 -17.38 20.55 -9.33
CA ALA A 103 -18.27 19.59 -9.98
C ALA A 103 -17.57 18.25 -10.24
N ILE A 104 -16.32 18.27 -10.72
CA ILE A 104 -15.53 17.04 -10.92
C ILE A 104 -15.35 16.28 -9.60
N VAL A 105 -14.96 16.99 -8.54
CA VAL A 105 -14.80 16.37 -7.20
C VAL A 105 -16.11 15.76 -6.72
N LEU A 106 -17.22 16.48 -6.88
CA LEU A 106 -18.54 16.01 -6.48
C LEU A 106 -18.95 14.75 -7.26
N VAL A 107 -18.70 14.70 -8.57
CA VAL A 107 -18.93 13.51 -9.39
C VAL A 107 -18.09 12.33 -8.90
N ILE A 108 -16.80 12.53 -8.59
CA ILE A 108 -15.93 11.46 -8.06
C ILE A 108 -16.48 10.94 -6.72
N MET A 109 -16.91 11.83 -5.82
CA MET A 109 -17.49 11.44 -4.53
C MET A 109 -18.81 10.68 -4.68
N LEU A 110 -19.67 11.09 -5.63
CA LEU A 110 -20.90 10.36 -5.94
C LEU A 110 -20.61 8.97 -6.51
N LEU A 111 -19.64 8.84 -7.43
CA LEU A 111 -19.21 7.54 -7.94
C LEU A 111 -18.69 6.64 -6.83
N ASN A 112 -17.88 7.18 -5.92
CA ASN A 112 -17.40 6.45 -4.75
C ASN A 112 -18.56 5.97 -3.86
N LEU A 113 -19.57 6.83 -3.64
CA LEU A 113 -20.77 6.47 -2.89
C LEU A 113 -21.57 5.35 -3.56
N VAL A 114 -21.79 5.41 -4.87
CA VAL A 114 -22.50 4.37 -5.64
C VAL A 114 -21.78 3.02 -5.54
N ILE A 115 -20.45 3.04 -5.65
CA ILE A 115 -19.62 1.84 -5.47
C ILE A 115 -19.76 1.29 -4.05
N MET A 116 -19.69 2.15 -3.02
CA MET A 116 -19.88 1.72 -1.62
C MET A 116 -21.27 1.11 -1.37
N LEU A 117 -22.33 1.70 -1.92
CA LEU A 117 -23.70 1.18 -1.77
C LEU A 117 -23.86 -0.18 -2.47
N THR A 118 -23.15 -0.39 -3.58
CA THR A 118 -23.18 -1.64 -4.34
C THR A 118 -22.12 -2.64 -3.86
N ALA A 119 -21.24 -2.26 -2.92
CA ALA A 119 -20.12 -3.08 -2.47
C ALA A 119 -20.59 -4.46 -2.01
N ASN A 120 -21.70 -4.54 -1.25
CA ASN A 120 -22.26 -5.81 -0.77
C ASN A 120 -22.61 -6.80 -1.91
N LYS A 121 -22.96 -6.30 -3.12
CA LYS A 121 -23.17 -7.14 -4.31
C LYS A 121 -21.86 -7.53 -5.02
N MET A 122 -20.81 -6.73 -4.88
CA MET A 122 -19.49 -6.99 -5.46
C MET A 122 -18.62 -7.87 -4.56
N LEU A 123 -18.85 -7.86 -3.24
CA LEU A 123 -18.18 -8.68 -2.24
C LEU A 123 -18.05 -10.16 -2.60
N PRO A 124 -19.05 -10.88 -3.14
CA PRO A 124 -18.89 -12.29 -3.51
C PRO A 124 -17.90 -12.52 -4.65
N VAL A 125 -17.83 -11.59 -5.62
CA VAL A 125 -16.85 -11.68 -6.74
C VAL A 125 -15.47 -11.27 -6.26
N LEU A 126 -15.38 -10.12 -5.57
CA LEU A 126 -14.13 -9.59 -5.04
C LEU A 126 -13.52 -10.52 -3.98
N GLY A 127 -14.35 -11.21 -3.19
CA GLY A 127 -13.90 -12.19 -2.20
C GLY A 127 -13.19 -13.40 -2.80
N VAL A 128 -13.44 -13.71 -4.08
CA VAL A 128 -12.69 -14.75 -4.80
C VAL A 128 -11.49 -14.17 -5.53
N VAL A 129 -11.66 -13.01 -6.18
CA VAL A 129 -10.62 -12.42 -7.04
C VAL A 129 -9.47 -11.81 -6.22
N LEU A 130 -9.75 -11.08 -5.14
CA LEU A 130 -8.72 -10.38 -4.35
C LEU A 130 -7.72 -11.34 -3.70
N PRO A 131 -8.11 -12.46 -3.07
CA PRO A 131 -7.15 -13.41 -2.54
C PRO A 131 -6.25 -14.02 -3.61
N ILE A 132 -6.79 -14.31 -4.79
CA ILE A 132 -6.00 -14.84 -5.93
C ILE A 132 -4.97 -13.80 -6.38
N LEU A 133 -5.39 -12.55 -6.59
CA LEU A 133 -4.47 -11.47 -6.97
C LEU A 133 -3.42 -11.22 -5.87
N GLY A 134 -3.83 -11.22 -4.60
CA GLY A 134 -2.94 -11.08 -3.46
C GLY A 134 -1.91 -12.20 -3.39
N ALA A 135 -2.32 -13.44 -3.66
CA ALA A 135 -1.41 -14.59 -3.70
C ALA A 135 -0.41 -14.47 -4.87
N VAL A 136 -0.86 -14.08 -6.07
CA VAL A 136 0.01 -13.85 -7.23
C VAL A 136 1.04 -12.75 -6.94
N ILE A 137 0.60 -11.60 -6.40
CA ILE A 137 1.50 -10.50 -6.03
C ILE A 137 2.50 -10.95 -4.97
N GLY A 138 2.05 -11.71 -3.97
CA GLY A 138 2.91 -12.28 -2.94
C GLY A 138 3.99 -13.19 -3.53
N ILE A 139 3.61 -14.12 -4.42
CA ILE A 139 4.55 -15.04 -5.08
C ILE A 139 5.58 -14.26 -5.92
N VAL A 140 5.15 -13.22 -6.66
CA VAL A 140 6.06 -12.34 -7.39
C VAL A 140 7.05 -11.66 -6.44
N GLN A 141 6.59 -11.17 -5.29
CA GLN A 141 7.47 -10.55 -4.29
C GLN A 141 8.46 -11.54 -3.67
N VAL A 142 8.05 -12.80 -3.43
CA VAL A 142 8.96 -13.89 -3.01
C VAL A 142 10.04 -14.10 -4.06
N ALA A 143 9.65 -14.21 -5.34
CA ALA A 143 10.59 -14.42 -6.44
C ALA A 143 11.58 -13.25 -6.58
N LEU A 144 11.12 -12.00 -6.42
CA LEU A 144 11.99 -10.82 -6.42
C LEU A 144 12.99 -10.85 -5.25
N GLY A 145 12.55 -11.19 -4.03
CA GLY A 145 13.43 -11.35 -2.88
C GLY A 145 14.53 -12.39 -3.13
N LEU A 146 14.16 -13.56 -3.67
CA LEU A 146 15.10 -14.62 -4.05
C LEU A 146 16.05 -14.20 -5.18
N GLN A 147 15.56 -13.46 -6.18
CA GLN A 147 16.41 -12.94 -7.25
C GLN A 147 17.48 -11.99 -6.73
N ILE A 148 17.10 -11.07 -5.82
CA ILE A 148 18.04 -10.17 -5.17
C ILE A 148 19.07 -10.96 -4.37
N ILE A 149 18.65 -11.94 -3.58
CA ILE A 149 19.54 -12.82 -2.80
C ILE A 149 20.55 -13.52 -3.72
N ASN A 150 20.08 -14.17 -4.79
CA ASN A 150 20.93 -14.87 -5.75
C ASN A 150 21.93 -13.93 -6.43
N ASN A 151 21.48 -12.74 -6.85
CA ASN A 151 22.37 -11.76 -7.49
C ASN A 151 23.42 -11.24 -6.51
N SER A 152 23.06 -11.02 -5.25
CA SER A 152 24.00 -10.63 -4.19
C SER A 152 25.04 -11.71 -3.91
N LEU A 153 24.65 -12.99 -3.85
CA LEU A 153 25.59 -14.10 -3.63
C LEU A 153 26.62 -14.23 -4.76
N LYS A 154 26.18 -14.07 -6.02
CA LYS A 154 27.07 -14.02 -7.19
C LYS A 154 28.02 -12.82 -7.13
N ALA A 155 27.51 -11.65 -6.75
CA ALA A 155 28.34 -10.45 -6.60
C ALA A 155 29.36 -10.55 -5.47
N LEU A 156 29.12 -11.42 -4.48
CA LEU A 156 30.08 -11.76 -3.42
C LEU A 156 31.08 -12.87 -3.84
N GLY A 157 30.91 -13.47 -5.02
CA GLY A 157 31.75 -14.57 -5.50
C GLY A 157 31.52 -15.90 -4.79
N ILE A 158 30.38 -16.06 -4.11
CA ILE A 158 30.01 -17.31 -3.40
C ILE A 158 29.41 -18.33 -4.38
N LEU A 159 28.83 -17.85 -5.49
CA LEU A 159 28.20 -18.62 -6.58
C LEU A 159 28.79 -18.23 -7.93
#